data_AF-A0A1M5GJ61-F1
#
_entry.id   AF-A0A1M5GJ61-F1
#
_cell.length_a   1.000
_cell.length_b   1.000
_cell.length_c   1.000
_cell.angle_alpha   90.00
_cell.angle_beta   90.00
_cell.angle_gamma   90.00
#
_symmetry.space_group_name_H-M   'P 1'
#
loop_
_entity.id
_entity.type
_entity.pdbx_description
1 polymer ?
#
loop_
_entity_poly.entity_id
_entity_poly.type
_entity_poly.pdbx_seq_one_letter_code
_entity_poly.pdbx_strand_id
1 'polypeptide(L)'
;MAEADLDVVIRHLAKQQNKDLMAAAKSRRDRYNALAAKAKDKETREKYKQISKNTMAQGVAAARRLQTSADNAADSYARSMRNAAEAHAAKKAVKKTKA
;
A
#
# COMPACT_ATOMS: atom_id res chain seq x y z
N MET A 1 -11.60 15.54 -18.74
CA MET A 1 -11.04 14.24 -18.32
C MET A 1 -12.01 13.68 -17.31
N ALA A 2 -12.50 12.45 -17.47
CA ALA A 2 -13.36 11.84 -16.46
C ALA A 2 -12.60 11.88 -15.13
N GLU A 3 -13.25 12.39 -14.09
CA GLU A 3 -12.70 12.41 -12.74
C GLU A 3 -12.30 10.97 -12.37
N ALA A 4 -11.09 10.78 -11.84
CA ALA A 4 -10.64 9.44 -11.49
C ALA A 4 -11.59 8.87 -10.44
N ASP A 5 -12.14 7.69 -10.72
CA ASP A 5 -12.98 7.00 -9.76
C ASP A 5 -12.18 6.72 -8.47
N LEU A 6 -12.84 6.74 -7.31
CA LEU A 6 -12.15 6.78 -6.02
C LEU A 6 -11.30 5.53 -5.78
N ASP A 7 -11.61 4.40 -6.42
CA ASP A 7 -10.77 3.19 -6.41
C ASP A 7 -9.39 3.43 -7.04
N VAL A 8 -9.32 4.21 -8.13
CA VAL A 8 -8.07 4.61 -8.78
C VAL A 8 -7.28 5.53 -7.86
N VAL A 9 -7.95 6.47 -7.20
CA VAL A 9 -7.33 7.37 -6.21
C VAL A 9 -6.74 6.57 -5.05
N ILE A 10 -7.47 5.60 -4.50
CA ILE A 10 -7.00 4.71 -3.42
C ILE A 10 -5.72 3.98 -3.84
N ARG A 11 -5.70 3.37 -5.04
CA ARG A 11 -4.52 2.65 -5.55
C ARG A 11 -3.34 3.59 -5.77
N HIS A 12 -3.58 4.83 -6.23
CA HIS A 12 -2.54 5.83 -6.43
C HIS A 12 -1.91 6.27 -5.10
N LEU A 13 -2.73 6.57 -4.08
CA LEU A 13 -2.26 6.93 -2.75
C LEU A 13 -1.40 5.82 -2.14
N ALA A 14 -1.83 4.56 -2.28
CA ALA A 14 -1.07 3.42 -1.77
C ALA A 14 0.31 3.28 -2.44
N LYS A 15 0.40 3.50 -3.76
CA LYS A 15 1.70 3.51 -4.47
C LYS A 15 2.62 4.59 -3.93
N GLN A 16 2.10 5.79 -3.68
CA GLN A 16 2.88 6.90 -3.12
C GLN A 16 3.34 6.60 -1.69
N GLN A 17 2.45 6.14 -0.81
CA GLN A 17 2.80 5.73 0.55
C GLN A 17 3.86 4.62 0.58
N ASN A 18 3.73 3.63 -0.31
CA ASN A 18 4.71 2.54 -0.42
C ASN A 18 6.08 3.05 -0.87
N LYS A 19 6.13 4.01 -1.80
CA LYS A 19 7.38 4.64 -2.23
C LYS A 19 8.08 5.34 -1.06
N ASP A 20 7.34 6.14 -0.30
CA ASP A 20 7.88 6.91 0.82
C ASP A 20 8.34 5.98 1.97
N LEU A 21 7.54 4.95 2.28
CA LEU A 21 7.90 3.93 3.27
C LEU A 21 9.18 3.18 2.88
N MET A 22 9.30 2.77 1.62
CA MET A 22 10.48 2.06 1.13
C MET A 22 11.72 2.96 1.09
N ALA A 23 11.57 4.25 0.76
CA ALA A 23 12.66 5.22 0.84
C ALA A 23 13.16 5.38 2.28
N ALA A 24 12.25 5.50 3.25
CA ALA A 24 12.59 5.55 4.67
C ALA A 24 13.27 4.27 5.17
N ALA A 25 12.76 3.09 4.77
CA ALA A 25 13.35 1.80 5.11
C ALA A 25 14.78 1.66 4.55
N LYS A 26 15.00 2.09 3.30
CA LYS A 26 16.32 2.09 2.65
C LYS A 26 17.30 3.03 3.36
N SER A 27 16.88 4.25 3.66
CA SER A 27 17.70 5.22 4.41
C SER A 27 18.12 4.65 5.78
N ARG A 28 17.18 4.03 6.50
CA ARG A 28 17.45 3.43 7.81
C ARG A 28 18.36 2.20 7.71
N ARG A 29 18.18 1.35 6.70
CA ARG A 29 19.11 0.24 6.39
C ARG A 29 20.52 0.76 6.14
N ASP A 30 20.66 1.80 5.33
CA ASP A 30 21.95 2.37 4.94
C ASP A 30 22.66 2.99 6.15
N ARG A 31 21.92 3.66 7.04
CA ARG A 31 22.43 4.11 8.34
C ARG A 31 23.03 2.98 9.17
N TYR A 32 22.32 1.85 9.32
CA TYR A 32 22.84 0.72 10.09
C TYR A 32 24.03 0.03 9.41
N ASN A 33 24.06 -0.04 8.08
CA ASN A 33 25.23 -0.53 7.36
C ASN A 33 26.46 0.38 7.56
N ALA A 34 26.28 1.70 7.58
CA ALA A 34 27.35 2.65 7.89
C ALA A 34 27.85 2.50 9.34
N LEU A 35 26.97 2.24 10.30
CA LEU A 35 27.36 1.94 11.67
C LEU A 35 28.13 0.61 11.77
N ALA A 36 27.71 -0.41 11.03
CA ALA A 36 28.43 -1.69 10.96
C ALA A 36 29.85 -1.54 10.39
N ALA A 37 30.02 -0.70 9.36
CA ALA A 37 31.32 -0.42 8.76
C ALA A 37 32.28 0.30 9.73
N LYS A 38 31.75 1.10 10.66
CA LYS A 38 32.52 1.82 11.68
C LYS A 38 32.76 1.00 12.95
N ALA A 39 32.12 -0.15 13.11
CA ALA A 39 32.22 -0.97 14.32
C ALA A 39 33.61 -1.62 14.44
N LYS A 40 34.23 -1.45 15.62
CA LYS A 40 35.55 -1.98 15.96
C LYS A 40 35.51 -3.45 16.33
N ASP A 41 34.46 -3.86 17.05
CA ASP A 41 34.24 -5.25 17.48
C ASP A 41 33.29 -6.00 16.54
N LYS A 42 33.47 -7.33 16.50
CA LYS A 42 32.73 -8.23 15.61
C LYS A 42 31.25 -8.32 16.00
N GLU A 43 30.96 -8.31 17.29
CA GLU A 43 29.59 -8.47 17.81
C GLU A 43 28.71 -7.28 17.41
N THR A 44 29.18 -6.06 17.65
CA THR A 44 28.48 -4.82 17.28
C THR A 44 28.30 -4.70 15.78
N ARG A 45 29.32 -5.09 15.00
CA ARG A 45 29.22 -5.15 13.54
C ARG A 45 28.08 -6.07 13.09
N GLU A 46 28.01 -7.27 13.66
CA GLU A 46 26.99 -8.25 13.27
C GLU A 46 25.60 -7.83 13.73
N LYS A 47 25.49 -7.25 14.94
CA LYS A 47 24.25 -6.65 15.43
C LYS A 47 23.73 -5.58 14.47
N TYR A 48 24.57 -4.65 14.02
CA TYR A 48 24.14 -3.62 13.06
C TYR A 48 23.76 -4.19 11.69
N LYS A 49 24.48 -5.20 11.19
CA LYS A 49 24.09 -5.92 9.96
C LYS A 49 22.74 -6.63 10.14
N GLN A 50 22.47 -7.22 11.28
CA GLN A 50 21.19 -7.87 11.54
C GLN A 50 20.06 -6.85 11.60
N ILE A 51 20.28 -5.70 12.26
CA ILE A 51 19.29 -4.62 12.32
C ILE A 51 19.01 -4.06 10.92
N SER A 52 20.03 -3.90 10.07
CA SER A 52 19.83 -3.41 8.70
C SER A 52 19.00 -4.38 7.85
N LYS A 53 19.26 -5.68 7.94
CA LYS A 53 18.46 -6.74 7.31
C LYS A 53 17.00 -6.72 7.81
N ASN A 54 16.83 -6.71 9.13
CA ASN A 54 15.50 -6.70 9.76
C ASN A 54 14.70 -5.46 9.35
N THR A 55 15.33 -4.29 9.31
CA THR A 55 14.70 -3.03 8.89
C THR A 55 14.13 -3.14 7.48
N MET A 56 14.92 -3.68 6.54
CA MET A 56 14.47 -3.86 5.16
C MET A 56 13.34 -4.90 5.06
N ALA A 57 13.47 -6.03 5.75
CA ALA A 57 12.44 -7.07 5.75
C ALA A 57 11.11 -6.58 6.31
N GLN A 58 11.15 -5.85 7.43
CA GLN A 58 9.96 -5.23 8.02
C GLN A 58 9.36 -4.14 7.12
N GLY A 59 10.19 -3.31 6.49
CA GLY A 59 9.74 -2.29 5.54
C GLY A 59 8.99 -2.90 4.34
N VAL A 60 9.56 -3.96 3.74
CA VAL A 60 8.91 -4.70 2.64
C VAL A 60 7.59 -5.34 3.10
N ALA A 61 7.58 -5.98 4.26
CA ALA A 61 6.37 -6.59 4.80
C ALA A 61 5.27 -5.55 5.07
N ALA A 62 5.63 -4.39 5.63
CA ALA A 62 4.69 -3.28 5.84
C ALA A 62 4.15 -2.73 4.52
N ALA A 63 5.00 -2.50 3.51
CA ALA A 63 4.57 -2.03 2.19
C ALA A 63 3.60 -3.01 1.52
N ARG A 64 3.85 -4.32 1.60
CA ARG A 64 2.92 -5.34 1.08
C ARG A 64 1.56 -5.33 1.78
N ARG A 65 1.54 -5.15 3.11
CA ARG A 65 0.29 -5.05 3.88
C ARG A 65 -0.50 -3.80 3.49
N LEU A 66 0.17 -2.65 3.35
CA LEU A 66 -0.47 -1.41 2.90
C LEU A 66 -1.05 -1.55 1.48
N GLN A 67 -0.28 -2.13 0.55
CA GLN A 67 -0.75 -2.40 -0.80
C GLN A 67 -2.00 -3.28 -0.80
N THR A 68 -1.96 -4.40 -0.08
CA THR A 68 -3.08 -5.34 0.01
C THR A 68 -4.33 -4.67 0.60
N SER A 69 -4.16 -3.87 1.65
CA SER A 69 -5.26 -3.12 2.27
C SER A 69 -5.88 -2.13 1.30
N ALA A 70 -5.06 -1.44 0.51
CA ALA A 70 -5.53 -0.48 -0.47
C ALA A 70 -6.26 -1.15 -1.64
N ASP A 71 -5.75 -2.27 -2.15
CA ASP A 71 -6.40 -3.03 -3.21
C ASP A 71 -7.77 -3.56 -2.74
N ASN A 72 -7.84 -4.09 -1.52
CA ASN A 72 -9.12 -4.52 -0.92
C ASN A 72 -10.13 -3.37 -0.75
N ALA A 73 -9.66 -2.18 -0.35
CA ALA A 73 -10.49 -0.99 -0.21
C ALA A 73 -10.99 -0.50 -1.57
N ALA A 74 -10.10 -0.41 -2.56
CA ALA A 74 -10.42 -0.02 -3.93
C ALA A 74 -11.45 -0.97 -4.55
N ASP A 75 -11.24 -2.29 -4.42
CA ASP A 75 -12.15 -3.29 -4.96
C ASP A 75 -13.52 -3.26 -4.27
N SER A 76 -13.54 -3.03 -2.95
CA SER A 76 -14.81 -2.91 -2.21
C SER A 76 -15.60 -1.67 -2.63
N TYR A 77 -14.91 -0.56 -2.87
CA TYR A 77 -15.52 0.65 -3.39
C TYR A 77 -16.10 0.42 -4.79
N ALA A 78 -15.29 -0.10 -5.72
CA ALA A 78 -15.71 -0.34 -7.10
C ALA A 78 -16.92 -1.30 -7.16
N ARG A 79 -16.92 -2.36 -6.34
CA ARG A 79 -18.08 -3.26 -6.20
C ARG A 79 -19.33 -2.54 -5.70
N SER A 80 -19.20 -1.70 -4.66
CA SER A 80 -20.33 -0.94 -4.13
C SER A 80 -20.94 -0.01 -5.18
N MET A 81 -20.11 0.69 -5.94
CA MET A 81 -20.57 1.59 -7.00
C MET A 81 -21.25 0.86 -8.14
N ARG A 82 -20.73 -0.31 -8.54
CA ARG A 82 -21.37 -1.19 -9.52
C ARG A 82 -22.75 -1.64 -9.05
N ASN A 83 -22.85 -2.14 -7.82
CA ASN A 83 -24.10 -2.59 -7.23
C ASN A 83 -25.13 -1.45 -7.15
N ALA A 84 -24.70 -0.23 -6.80
CA ALA A 84 -25.57 0.94 -6.76
C ALA A 84 -26.10 1.31 -8.16
N ALA A 85 -25.24 1.28 -9.18
CA ALA A 85 -25.62 1.53 -10.57
C ALA A 85 -26.62 0.49 -11.09
N GLU A 86 -26.35 -0.80 -10.84
CA GLU A 86 -27.23 -1.91 -11.20
C GLU A 86 -28.59 -1.82 -10.49
N ALA A 87 -28.60 -1.52 -9.18
CA ALA A 87 -29.84 -1.33 -8.42
C ALA A 87 -30.68 -0.17 -8.97
N HIS A 88 -30.04 0.93 -9.38
CA HIS A 88 -30.72 2.06 -10.01
C HIS A 88 -31.28 1.70 -11.39
N ALA A 89 -30.54 0.95 -12.20
CA ALA A 89 -31.00 0.45 -13.50
C ALA A 89 -32.21 -0.50 -13.34
N ALA A 90 -32.17 -1.42 -12.38
CA ALA A 90 -33.26 -2.34 -12.09
C ALA A 90 -34.54 -1.60 -11.64
N LYS A 91 -34.41 -0.59 -10.78
CA LYS A 91 -35.55 0.27 -10.37
C LYS A 91 -36.17 1.00 -11.56
N LYS A 92 -35.35 1.51 -12.49
CA LYS A 92 -35.84 2.15 -13.73
C LYS A 92 -36.57 1.15 -14.64
N ALA A 93 -36.07 -0.08 -14.76
CA ALA A 93 -36.71 -1.13 -15.55
C ALA A 93 -38.10 -1.50 -14.99
N VAL A 94 -38.21 -1.75 -13.68
CA VAL A 94 -39.49 -2.09 -13.02
C VAL A 94 -40.54 -0.97 -13.17
N LYS A 95 -40.11 0.30 -13.12
CA LYS A 95 -41.02 1.44 -13.33
C LYS A 95 -41.56 1.51 -14.75
N LYS A 96 -40.77 1.10 -15.76
CA LYS A 96 -41.22 1.05 -17.16
C LYS A 96 -42.18 -0.10 -17.45
N THR A 97 -42.10 -1.21 -16.72
CA THR A 97 -42.99 -2.37 -16.94
C THR A 97 -44.35 -2.25 -16.25
N LYS A 98 -44.50 -1.31 -15.31
CA LYS A 98 -45.74 -1.06 -14.56
C LYS A 98 -46.55 0.15 -15.08
N ALA A 99 -46.07 0.82 -16.12
CA ALA A 99 -46.74 1.93 -16.80
C ALA A 99 -47.23 1.44 -18.16
#